data_AF-A0A2I2YKJ2-F1
#
_entry.id   AF-A0A2I2YKJ2-F1
#
_cell.length_a   1.000
_cell.length_b   1.000
_cell.length_c   1.000
_cell.angle_alpha   90.00
_cell.angle_beta   90.00
_cell.angle_gamma   90.00
#
_symmetry.space_group_name_H-M   'P 1'
#
loop_
_entity.id
_entity.type
_entity.pdbx_description
1 polymer ?
#
loop_
_entity_poly.entity_id
_entity_poly.type
_entity_poly.pdbx_seq_one_letter_code
_entity_poly.pdbx_strand_id
1 'polypeptide(L)'
;LPVLGINVTAIIENEEGHQVTSELWDNGAGADSVKNDGIYSRYFTDYHGNGRYSLKVLTQARKNTARLSQQQNKALYVPGYAENGKKIILNPSKPEVTDDVAGAQTDDFSRLTSGGSFTVSGVPPNGNHSQVFPPGKIVDLEAKFQGDHIQLSWTAPGKVLDKGRGKISKHFLDLQEDFDKAALIHTSGLIPKEPGSVESFEFKPEPSKIENGTTFYIAIQAIHEANVTSEVSNIAQATNFIPPQKPSIPDLGTNISAISLAIFGLAVILSIF
;
A
#
# COMPACT_ATOMS: atom_id res chain seq x y z
N LEU A 1 21.00 6.32 -8.88
CA LEU A 1 20.05 5.40 -8.22
C LEU A 1 19.11 6.26 -7.39
N PRO A 2 17.81 5.94 -7.32
CA PRO A 2 16.89 6.64 -6.43
C PRO A 2 17.33 6.49 -4.98
N VAL A 3 17.07 7.50 -4.15
CA VAL A 3 17.35 7.46 -2.71
C VAL A 3 16.02 7.31 -2.00
N LEU A 4 15.90 6.26 -1.18
CA LEU A 4 14.71 5.95 -0.39
C LEU A 4 14.95 6.34 1.07
N GLY A 5 13.87 6.41 1.86
CA GLY A 5 13.94 6.63 3.30
C GLY A 5 14.50 8.00 3.71
N ILE A 6 14.43 9.00 2.83
CA ILE A 6 14.81 10.40 3.10
C ILE A 6 13.57 11.27 3.35
N ASN A 7 13.78 12.36 4.08
CA ASN A 7 12.76 13.40 4.23
C ASN A 7 12.86 14.35 3.03
N VAL A 8 11.74 14.51 2.33
CA VAL A 8 11.63 15.43 1.18
C VAL A 8 10.57 16.47 1.50
N THR A 9 10.94 17.74 1.40
CA THR A 9 10.06 18.86 1.70
C THR A 9 10.01 19.82 0.52
N ALA A 10 8.81 20.06 0.00
CA ALA A 10 8.52 21.13 -0.94
C ALA A 10 8.25 22.43 -0.18
N ILE A 11 8.88 23.50 -0.64
CA ILE A 11 8.67 24.87 -0.17
C ILE A 11 8.17 25.65 -1.38
N ILE A 12 6.91 26.08 -1.32
CA ILE A 12 6.21 26.76 -2.40
C ILE A 12 5.93 28.19 -1.97
N GLU A 13 6.27 29.17 -2.79
CA GLU A 13 6.14 30.60 -2.45
C GLU A 13 5.52 31.37 -3.60
N ASN A 14 4.46 32.15 -3.33
CA ASN A 14 3.79 32.98 -4.33
C ASN A 14 4.47 34.36 -4.49
N GLU A 15 4.02 35.15 -5.47
CA GLU A 15 4.57 36.48 -5.75
C GLU A 15 4.36 37.51 -4.62
N GLU A 16 3.43 37.24 -3.69
CA GLU A 16 3.16 38.06 -2.51
C GLU A 16 4.01 37.65 -1.29
N GLY A 17 4.84 36.62 -1.42
CA GLY A 17 5.68 36.08 -0.33
C GLY A 17 4.97 35.09 0.59
N HIS A 18 3.75 34.65 0.28
CA HIS A 18 3.08 33.59 1.02
C HIS A 18 3.77 32.26 0.74
N GLN A 19 4.31 31.64 1.79
CA GLN A 19 5.06 30.41 1.71
C GLN A 19 4.31 29.24 2.35
N VAL A 20 4.22 28.13 1.64
CA VAL A 20 3.66 26.86 2.09
C VAL A 20 4.77 25.81 2.08
N THR A 21 4.90 25.09 3.20
CA THR A 21 5.84 23.97 3.32
C THR A 21 5.05 22.66 3.37
N SER A 22 5.46 21.67 2.59
CA SER A 22 4.77 20.38 2.51
C SER A 22 5.77 19.24 2.42
N GLU A 23 5.64 18.25 3.29
CA GLU A 23 6.36 16.99 3.17
C GLU A 23 5.82 16.19 1.98
N LEU A 24 6.73 15.60 1.20
CA LEU A 24 6.43 14.71 0.08
C LEU A 24 6.71 13.27 0.49
N TRP A 25 5.91 12.32 -0.01
CA TRP A 25 5.98 10.92 0.38
C TRP A 25 6.27 10.00 -0.81
N ASP A 26 6.94 8.90 -0.54
CA ASP A 26 7.20 7.76 -1.45
C ASP A 26 6.59 6.52 -0.77
N ASN A 27 5.26 6.52 -0.66
CA ASN A 27 4.48 5.56 0.13
C ASN A 27 3.44 4.78 -0.69
N GLY A 28 3.35 5.02 -1.99
CA GLY A 28 2.40 4.40 -2.92
C GLY A 28 0.95 4.82 -2.71
N ALA A 29 0.69 5.97 -2.06
CA ALA A 29 -0.65 6.46 -1.83
C ALA A 29 -0.89 7.89 -2.34
N GLY A 30 -2.11 8.14 -2.80
CA GLY A 30 -2.57 9.48 -3.19
C GLY A 30 -1.87 9.99 -4.45
N ALA A 31 -1.02 11.02 -4.30
CA ALA A 31 -0.24 11.56 -5.41
C ALA A 31 0.90 10.61 -5.82
N ASP A 32 1.36 9.76 -4.90
CA ASP A 32 2.39 8.78 -5.15
C ASP A 32 1.76 7.45 -5.59
N SER A 33 2.10 7.01 -6.80
CA SER A 33 1.49 5.82 -7.40
C SER A 33 2.29 4.55 -7.15
N VAL A 34 3.57 4.66 -6.77
CA VAL A 34 4.47 3.51 -6.63
C VAL A 34 5.35 3.71 -5.41
N LYS A 35 5.08 2.92 -4.39
CA LYS A 35 5.86 2.92 -3.16
C LYS A 35 7.32 2.52 -3.42
N ASN A 36 8.23 3.20 -2.73
CA ASN A 36 9.66 2.94 -2.66
C ASN A 36 10.38 2.97 -4.03
N ASP A 37 9.90 3.79 -4.98
CA ASP A 37 10.57 3.97 -6.27
C ASP A 37 11.50 5.20 -6.32
N GLY A 38 11.52 5.99 -5.24
CA GLY A 38 12.33 7.18 -5.05
C GLY A 38 11.74 8.44 -5.65
N ILE A 39 10.50 8.40 -6.11
CA ILE A 39 9.73 9.58 -6.51
C ILE A 39 8.86 9.99 -5.33
N TYR A 40 9.18 11.14 -4.73
CA TYR A 40 8.43 11.70 -3.63
C TYR A 40 7.41 12.70 -4.15
N SER A 41 6.12 12.53 -3.85
CA SER A 41 5.06 13.39 -4.40
C SER A 41 3.93 13.66 -3.42
N ARG A 42 3.19 14.75 -3.68
CA ARG A 42 2.00 15.19 -2.93
C ARG A 42 1.17 16.18 -3.72
N TYR A 43 -0.13 16.26 -3.47
CA TYR A 43 -0.99 17.30 -4.04
C TYR A 43 -0.78 18.68 -3.38
N PHE A 44 -0.73 19.73 -4.21
CA PHE A 44 -0.69 21.12 -3.75
C PHE A 44 -2.08 21.75 -3.85
N THR A 45 -2.74 21.94 -2.70
CA THR A 45 -4.09 22.53 -2.60
C THR A 45 -4.14 23.86 -1.86
N ASP A 46 -3.06 24.27 -1.18
CA ASP A 46 -3.01 25.50 -0.37
C ASP A 46 -2.52 26.67 -1.22
N TYR A 47 -3.22 26.93 -2.32
CA TYR A 47 -2.93 28.06 -3.21
C TYR A 47 -3.63 29.33 -2.69
N HIS A 48 -2.89 30.43 -2.65
CA HIS A 48 -3.34 31.73 -2.20
C HIS A 48 -3.48 32.69 -3.39
N GLY A 49 -4.42 32.37 -4.28
CA GLY A 49 -4.73 33.19 -5.46
C GLY A 49 -4.02 32.76 -6.73
N ASN A 50 -4.41 33.41 -7.83
CA ASN A 50 -3.80 33.23 -9.14
C ASN A 50 -2.43 33.91 -9.18
N GLY A 51 -1.51 33.36 -9.96
CA GLY A 51 -0.19 33.95 -10.13
C GLY A 51 0.92 32.92 -10.25
N ARG A 52 2.16 33.40 -10.26
CA ARG A 52 3.33 32.52 -10.31
C ARG A 52 3.72 32.06 -8.91
N TYR A 53 4.10 30.80 -8.82
CA TYR A 53 4.62 30.17 -7.61
C TYR A 53 6.01 29.63 -7.91
N SER A 54 6.94 29.85 -6.99
CA SER A 54 8.26 29.24 -7.03
C SER A 54 8.28 27.97 -6.18
N LEU A 55 9.04 26.96 -6.61
CA LEU A 55 9.22 25.71 -5.89
C LEU A 55 10.69 25.56 -5.49
N LYS A 56 10.93 25.24 -4.23
CA LYS A 56 12.21 24.74 -3.72
C LYS A 56 11.99 23.38 -3.08
N VAL A 57 12.94 22.47 -3.24
CA VAL A 57 12.87 21.13 -2.66
C VAL A 57 14.07 20.93 -1.76
N LEU A 58 13.79 20.65 -0.49
CA LEU A 58 14.76 20.29 0.52
C LEU A 58 14.73 18.77 0.71
N THR A 59 15.87 18.12 0.58
CA THR A 59 16.05 16.68 0.81
C THR A 59 17.02 16.47 1.96
N GLN A 60 16.65 15.62 2.91
CA GLN A 60 17.45 15.34 4.11
C GLN A 60 17.49 13.85 4.40
N ALA A 61 18.69 13.28 4.39
CA ALA A 61 18.99 11.97 4.95
C ALA A 61 19.51 12.16 6.39
N ARG A 62 18.89 11.48 7.35
CA ARG A 62 19.32 11.50 8.76
C ARG A 62 19.28 10.10 9.34
N LYS A 63 20.12 9.82 10.33
CA LYS A 63 20.04 8.59 11.16
C LYS A 63 20.17 7.31 10.35
N ASN A 64 20.90 7.35 9.22
CA ASN A 64 21.16 6.16 8.41
C ASN A 64 19.88 5.46 7.88
N THR A 65 18.78 6.22 7.75
CA THR A 65 17.51 5.73 7.17
C THR A 65 17.56 5.70 5.65
N ALA A 66 18.45 6.49 5.06
CA ALA A 66 18.56 6.66 3.63
C ALA A 66 19.26 5.47 2.98
N ARG A 67 18.70 4.98 1.88
CA ARG A 67 19.22 3.82 1.14
C ARG A 67 19.15 4.07 -0.35
N LEU A 68 20.13 3.54 -1.09
CA LEU A 68 20.07 3.54 -2.55
C LEU A 68 19.18 2.39 -3.03
N SER A 69 18.09 2.71 -3.71
CA SER A 69 17.25 1.71 -4.37
C SER A 69 18.06 1.06 -5.50
N GLN A 70 18.30 -0.25 -5.41
CA GLN A 70 18.76 -1.03 -6.54
C GLN A 70 17.53 -1.34 -7.41
N GLN A 71 17.33 -0.55 -8.46
CA GLN A 71 16.31 -0.84 -9.47
C GLN A 71 16.54 -2.26 -10.01
N GLN A 72 15.65 -3.19 -9.66
CA GLN A 72 15.68 -4.56 -10.18
C GLN A 72 15.42 -4.57 -11.70
N ASN A 73 14.70 -3.57 -12.23
CA ASN A 73 14.41 -3.44 -13.65
C ASN A 73 14.45 -1.97 -14.11
N LYS A 74 15.23 -1.69 -15.16
CA LYS A 74 15.34 -0.35 -15.79
C LYS A 74 14.32 -0.13 -16.92
N ALA A 75 13.53 -1.14 -17.26
CA ALA A 75 12.51 -1.03 -18.28
C ALA A 75 11.32 -0.19 -17.79
N LEU A 76 10.77 0.66 -18.66
CA LEU A 76 9.54 1.39 -18.39
C LEU A 76 8.38 0.39 -18.24
N TYR A 77 7.56 0.56 -17.20
CA TYR A 77 6.34 -0.23 -17.04
C TYR A 77 5.35 0.17 -18.14
N VAL A 78 4.94 -0.81 -18.94
CA VAL A 78 3.92 -0.64 -19.99
C VAL A 78 2.56 -0.91 -19.33
N PRO A 79 1.64 0.06 -19.22
CA PRO A 79 0.36 -0.12 -18.51
C PRO A 79 -0.61 -1.08 -19.21
N GLY A 80 -0.39 -1.35 -20.49
CA GLY A 80 -1.20 -2.22 -21.31
C GLY A 80 -0.86 -2.08 -22.78
N TYR A 81 -1.50 -2.89 -23.62
CA TYR A 81 -1.36 -2.84 -25.06
C TYR A 81 -2.73 -2.92 -25.74
N ALA A 82 -2.82 -2.35 -26.95
CA ALA A 82 -4.03 -2.42 -27.74
C ALA A 82 -4.00 -3.66 -28.66
N GLU A 83 -4.98 -4.54 -28.52
CA GLU A 83 -5.22 -5.64 -29.44
C GLU A 83 -6.19 -5.18 -30.55
N ASN A 84 -5.72 -5.23 -31.80
CA ASN A 84 -6.48 -4.87 -33.01
C ASN A 84 -7.16 -3.47 -32.96
N GLY A 85 -6.60 -2.53 -32.19
CA GLY A 85 -7.10 -1.16 -32.07
C GLY A 85 -8.48 -0.99 -31.43
N LYS A 86 -9.09 -2.08 -30.93
CA LYS A 86 -10.45 -2.07 -30.36
C LYS A 86 -10.50 -2.48 -28.88
N LYS A 87 -9.52 -3.25 -28.41
CA LYS A 87 -9.49 -3.76 -27.04
C LYS A 87 -8.18 -3.38 -26.37
N ILE A 88 -8.25 -2.61 -25.29
CA ILE A 88 -7.10 -2.33 -24.44
C ILE A 88 -6.97 -3.47 -23.44
N ILE A 89 -5.85 -4.19 -23.49
CA ILE A 89 -5.50 -5.20 -22.51
C ILE A 89 -4.55 -4.53 -21.51
N LEU A 90 -5.00 -4.39 -20.26
CA LEU A 90 -4.20 -3.82 -19.19
C LEU A 90 -3.19 -4.86 -18.70
N ASN A 91 -1.95 -4.42 -18.48
CA ASN A 91 -0.95 -5.23 -17.80
C ASN A 91 -1.23 -5.21 -16.29
N PRO A 92 -0.80 -6.26 -15.55
CA PRO A 92 -0.90 -6.28 -14.09
C PRO A 92 -0.18 -5.09 -13.49
N SER A 93 -0.74 -4.51 -12.42
CA SER A 93 -0.17 -3.38 -11.66
C SER A 93 1.35 -3.49 -11.56
N LYS A 94 2.05 -2.36 -11.74
CA LYS A 94 3.52 -2.32 -11.57
C LYS A 94 3.85 -2.96 -10.21
N PRO A 95 4.67 -4.02 -10.18
CA PRO A 95 5.05 -4.65 -8.92
C PRO A 95 5.68 -3.62 -8.00
N GLU A 96 5.35 -3.70 -6.71
CA GLU A 96 6.04 -2.92 -5.70
C GLU A 96 7.53 -3.25 -5.71
N VAL A 97 8.38 -2.24 -5.48
CA VAL A 97 9.80 -2.48 -5.30
C VAL A 97 9.98 -3.06 -3.90
N THR A 98 10.21 -4.38 -3.82
CA THR A 98 10.37 -5.10 -2.55
C THR A 98 11.57 -4.56 -1.76
N ASP A 99 11.38 -4.30 -0.47
CA ASP A 99 12.40 -3.84 0.48
C ASP A 99 13.56 -4.86 0.68
N ASP A 100 13.40 -6.09 0.18
CA ASP A 100 14.34 -7.20 0.36
C ASP A 100 15.67 -7.04 -0.38
N VAL A 101 15.78 -6.05 -1.27
CA VAL A 101 17.08 -5.68 -1.82
C VAL A 101 17.75 -4.73 -0.85
N ALA A 102 18.72 -5.24 -0.10
CA ALA A 102 19.56 -4.45 0.80
C ALA A 102 20.27 -3.32 0.03
N GLY A 103 19.60 -2.18 -0.11
CA GLY A 103 20.16 -0.98 -0.70
C GLY A 103 21.35 -0.52 0.14
N ALA A 104 22.42 -0.08 -0.53
CA ALA A 104 23.56 0.47 0.18
C ALA A 104 23.09 1.67 1.03
N GLN A 105 23.42 1.64 2.32
CA GLN A 105 23.21 2.78 3.20
C GLN A 105 24.02 3.97 2.68
N THR A 106 23.44 5.15 2.75
CA THR A 106 24.13 6.40 2.41
C THR A 106 24.39 7.22 3.66
N ASP A 107 25.47 7.98 3.63
CA ASP A 107 25.78 8.97 4.66
C ASP A 107 24.66 10.02 4.76
N ASP A 108 24.59 10.66 5.93
CA ASP A 108 23.68 11.77 6.18
C ASP A 108 24.01 12.94 5.23
N PHE A 109 22.97 13.54 4.64
CA PHE A 109 23.12 14.66 3.73
C PHE A 109 21.92 15.61 3.81
N SER A 110 22.14 16.85 3.38
CA SER A 110 21.09 17.84 3.19
C SER A 110 21.34 18.58 1.88
N ARG A 111 20.35 18.58 0.97
CA ARG A 111 20.44 19.30 -0.31
C ARG A 111 19.18 20.13 -0.51
N LEU A 112 19.38 21.38 -0.93
CA LEU A 112 18.32 22.28 -1.35
C LEU A 112 18.48 22.54 -2.85
N THR A 113 17.42 22.34 -3.62
CA THR A 113 17.40 22.65 -5.05
C THR A 113 16.19 23.50 -5.39
N SER A 114 16.28 24.31 -6.45
CA SER A 114 15.10 24.92 -7.05
C SER A 114 14.37 23.87 -7.89
N GLY A 115 13.05 23.80 -7.73
CA GLY A 115 12.12 23.03 -8.59
C GLY A 115 11.51 23.88 -9.70
N GLY A 116 12.04 25.07 -9.97
CA GLY A 116 11.51 26.00 -10.96
C GLY A 116 10.31 26.80 -10.45
N SER A 117 9.42 27.17 -11.37
CA SER A 117 8.19 27.92 -11.09
C SER A 117 7.03 27.42 -11.94
N PHE A 118 5.82 27.53 -11.42
CA PHE A 118 4.58 27.21 -12.12
C PHE A 118 3.54 28.33 -11.91
N THR A 119 2.51 28.36 -12.74
CA THR A 119 1.43 29.35 -12.63
C THR A 119 0.14 28.66 -12.20
N VAL A 120 -0.52 29.22 -11.18
CA VAL A 120 -1.86 28.81 -10.76
C VAL A 120 -2.87 29.80 -11.33
N SER A 121 -3.94 29.28 -11.92
CA SER A 121 -5.03 30.05 -12.51
C SER A 121 -6.39 29.43 -12.18
N GLY A 122 -7.45 30.23 -12.19
CA GLY A 122 -8.82 29.76 -11.92
C GLY A 122 -9.18 29.65 -10.44
N VAL A 123 -8.40 30.25 -9.55
CA VAL A 123 -8.71 30.32 -8.11
C VAL A 123 -9.94 31.23 -7.88
N PRO A 124 -11.01 30.75 -7.23
CA PRO A 124 -12.18 31.56 -6.94
C PRO A 124 -11.84 32.81 -6.11
N PRO A 125 -12.39 34.00 -6.45
CA PRO A 125 -12.23 35.19 -5.63
C PRO A 125 -12.90 34.93 -4.27
N ASN A 126 -12.18 35.26 -3.18
CA ASN A 126 -12.57 35.13 -1.77
C ASN A 126 -12.23 33.82 -1.05
N GLY A 127 -11.40 32.94 -1.61
CA GLY A 127 -10.95 31.73 -0.89
C GLY A 127 -12.10 30.78 -0.53
N ASN A 128 -13.26 30.92 -1.17
CA ASN A 128 -14.33 29.94 -1.08
C ASN A 128 -13.90 28.74 -1.92
N HIS A 129 -13.06 27.89 -1.33
CA HIS A 129 -12.57 26.63 -1.89
C HIS A 129 -13.70 25.58 -1.88
N SER A 130 -14.90 25.95 -2.37
CA SER A 130 -16.06 25.06 -2.48
C SER A 130 -15.79 23.88 -3.42
N GLN A 131 -14.71 23.94 -4.20
CA GLN A 131 -14.17 22.81 -4.92
C GLN A 131 -13.44 21.88 -3.94
N VAL A 132 -14.24 21.15 -3.18
CA VAL A 132 -13.77 20.06 -2.33
C VAL A 132 -13.40 18.92 -3.25
N PHE A 133 -12.12 18.79 -3.58
CA PHE A 133 -11.65 17.56 -4.20
C PHE A 133 -12.01 16.38 -3.30
N PRO A 134 -12.51 15.28 -3.85
CA PRO A 134 -12.83 14.12 -3.05
C PRO A 134 -11.56 13.57 -2.35
N PRO A 135 -11.73 12.76 -1.30
CA PRO A 135 -10.65 11.95 -0.78
C PRO A 135 -9.94 11.16 -1.88
N GLY A 136 -8.63 10.97 -1.74
CA GLY A 136 -7.85 10.14 -2.65
C GLY A 136 -8.33 8.68 -2.66
N LYS A 137 -8.16 8.02 -3.80
CA LYS A 137 -8.43 6.58 -3.95
C LYS A 137 -7.46 5.77 -3.10
N ILE A 138 -7.99 4.76 -2.42
CA ILE A 138 -7.18 3.75 -1.71
C ILE A 138 -6.77 2.68 -2.73
N VAL A 139 -5.47 2.45 -2.87
CA VAL A 139 -4.92 1.55 -3.90
C VAL A 139 -4.22 0.33 -3.32
N ASP A 140 -4.01 0.31 -2.01
CA ASP A 140 -3.25 -0.67 -1.25
C ASP A 140 -4.11 -1.40 -0.20
N LEU A 141 -5.43 -1.53 -0.44
CA LEU A 141 -6.29 -2.29 0.46
C LEU A 141 -5.85 -3.76 0.46
N GLU A 142 -5.60 -4.27 1.66
CA GLU A 142 -5.33 -5.67 1.92
C GLU A 142 -6.38 -6.26 2.85
N ALA A 143 -6.66 -7.56 2.67
CA ALA A 143 -7.57 -8.32 3.51
C ALA A 143 -6.97 -9.70 3.79
N LYS A 144 -7.04 -10.14 5.05
CA LYS A 144 -6.60 -11.48 5.45
C LYS A 144 -7.45 -12.04 6.57
N PHE A 145 -7.58 -13.36 6.60
CA PHE A 145 -8.16 -14.05 7.75
C PHE A 145 -7.19 -14.07 8.92
N GLN A 146 -7.70 -13.71 10.10
CA GLN A 146 -7.02 -13.83 11.38
C GLN A 146 -7.94 -14.60 12.33
N GLY A 147 -7.76 -15.92 12.39
CA GLY A 147 -8.70 -16.80 13.11
C GLY A 147 -10.08 -16.76 12.46
N ASP A 148 -11.10 -16.35 13.23
CA ASP A 148 -12.48 -16.19 12.79
C ASP A 148 -12.83 -14.75 12.35
N HIS A 149 -11.85 -13.85 12.28
CA HIS A 149 -12.01 -12.46 11.86
C HIS A 149 -11.32 -12.18 10.53
N ILE A 150 -11.77 -11.13 9.85
CA ILE A 150 -11.07 -10.56 8.69
C ILE A 150 -10.39 -9.27 9.15
N GLN A 151 -9.07 -9.24 9.00
CA GLN A 151 -8.25 -8.06 9.21
C GLN A 151 -8.03 -7.34 7.87
N LEU A 152 -8.38 -6.06 7.84
CA LEU A 152 -8.13 -5.13 6.76
C LEU A 152 -6.95 -4.22 7.10
N SER A 153 -6.15 -3.86 6.10
CA SER A 153 -5.06 -2.88 6.19
C SER A 153 -5.04 -2.00 4.93
N TRP A 154 -4.82 -0.70 5.08
CA TRP A 154 -4.70 0.24 3.95
C TRP A 154 -3.96 1.52 4.38
N THR A 155 -3.50 2.32 3.41
CA THR A 155 -2.96 3.65 3.70
C THR A 155 -4.09 4.68 3.80
N ALA A 156 -4.17 5.39 4.93
CA ALA A 156 -5.22 6.36 5.20
C ALA A 156 -5.22 7.49 4.15
N PRO A 157 -6.35 7.77 3.48
CA PRO A 157 -6.46 8.85 2.51
C PRO A 157 -6.68 10.21 3.20
N GLY A 158 -6.53 11.29 2.43
CA GLY A 158 -6.91 12.63 2.85
C GLY A 158 -8.42 12.84 2.87
N LYS A 159 -8.86 13.84 3.63
CA LYS A 159 -10.20 14.44 3.53
C LYS A 159 -10.40 15.08 2.16
N VAL A 160 -9.35 15.73 1.66
CA VAL A 160 -9.27 16.33 0.33
C VAL A 160 -8.00 15.81 -0.30
N LEU A 161 -8.11 14.92 -1.28
CA LEU A 161 -6.96 14.21 -1.88
C LEU A 161 -6.10 13.50 -0.82
N ASP A 162 -4.91 14.04 -0.50
CA ASP A 162 -3.95 13.53 0.50
C ASP A 162 -3.77 14.48 1.70
N LYS A 163 -4.73 15.38 1.94
CA LYS A 163 -4.72 16.34 3.05
C LYS A 163 -5.92 16.23 3.98
N GLY A 164 -5.65 16.46 5.27
CA GLY A 164 -6.63 16.41 6.36
C GLY A 164 -7.16 15.00 6.62
N ARG A 165 -7.69 14.74 7.81
CA ARG A 165 -8.23 13.41 8.14
C ARG A 165 -9.57 13.16 7.45
N GLY A 166 -9.62 12.23 6.51
CA GLY A 166 -10.86 11.75 5.90
C GLY A 166 -11.56 10.72 6.80
N LYS A 167 -12.88 10.55 6.68
CA LYS A 167 -13.57 9.39 7.26
C LYS A 167 -13.60 8.27 6.21
N ILE A 168 -13.85 7.03 6.63
CA ILE A 168 -14.01 5.91 5.72
C ILE A 168 -15.45 5.41 5.81
N SER A 169 -16.09 5.21 4.67
CA SER A 169 -17.33 4.42 4.58
C SER A 169 -17.04 3.13 3.84
N LYS A 170 -17.51 2.03 4.39
CA LYS A 170 -17.16 0.72 3.90
C LYS A 170 -18.39 0.08 3.27
N HIS A 171 -18.36 -0.05 1.95
CA HIS A 171 -19.25 -0.95 1.23
C HIS A 171 -18.56 -2.31 1.14
N PHE A 172 -19.00 -3.31 1.92
CA PHE A 172 -18.44 -4.65 1.82
C PHE A 172 -19.12 -5.37 0.65
N LEU A 173 -18.36 -5.47 -0.44
CA LEU A 173 -18.79 -6.10 -1.67
C LEU A 173 -18.51 -7.59 -1.62
N ASP A 174 -19.48 -8.37 -1.16
CA ASP A 174 -19.54 -9.79 -1.51
C ASP A 174 -19.83 -9.88 -3.02
N LEU A 175 -18.77 -9.81 -3.84
CA LEU A 175 -18.82 -9.70 -5.32
C LEU A 175 -19.44 -10.92 -6.00
N GLN A 176 -20.09 -11.81 -5.26
CA GLN A 176 -20.71 -13.01 -5.80
C GLN A 176 -21.91 -12.69 -6.70
N GLU A 177 -22.63 -11.56 -6.54
CA GLU A 177 -23.86 -11.31 -7.33
C GLU A 177 -24.14 -9.89 -7.86
N ASP A 178 -23.75 -8.79 -7.21
CA ASP A 178 -23.96 -7.43 -7.78
C ASP A 178 -23.30 -6.32 -6.94
N PHE A 179 -22.80 -5.25 -7.59
CA PHE A 179 -22.22 -4.10 -6.86
C PHE A 179 -23.27 -3.36 -6.02
N ASP A 180 -24.52 -3.36 -6.48
CA ASP A 180 -25.64 -2.64 -5.85
C ASP A 180 -26.25 -3.37 -4.65
N LYS A 181 -25.83 -4.61 -4.37
CA LYS A 181 -26.34 -5.46 -3.27
C LYS A 181 -25.34 -5.61 -2.11
N ALA A 182 -24.28 -4.80 -2.08
CA ALA A 182 -23.22 -4.86 -1.09
C ALA A 182 -23.76 -4.73 0.35
N ALA A 183 -23.25 -5.56 1.27
CA ALA A 183 -23.54 -5.43 2.68
C ALA A 183 -22.76 -4.25 3.26
N LEU A 184 -23.44 -3.30 3.90
CA LEU A 184 -22.78 -2.22 4.63
C LEU A 184 -22.43 -2.73 6.04
N ILE A 185 -21.15 -2.69 6.43
CA ILE A 185 -20.77 -2.94 7.84
C ILE A 185 -20.51 -1.60 8.51
N HIS A 186 -21.19 -1.38 9.63
CA HIS A 186 -21.04 -0.17 10.41
C HIS A 186 -19.67 -0.12 11.10
N THR A 187 -18.91 0.92 10.81
CA THR A 187 -17.58 1.16 11.41
C THR A 187 -17.65 2.13 12.57
N SER A 188 -18.75 2.11 13.32
CA SER A 188 -19.01 2.94 14.49
C SER A 188 -17.95 2.67 15.57
N GLY A 189 -16.81 3.36 15.49
CA GLY A 189 -15.66 3.11 16.37
C GLY A 189 -14.28 3.33 15.72
N LEU A 190 -14.20 3.39 14.39
CA LEU A 190 -12.94 3.77 13.73
C LEU A 190 -12.66 5.25 13.93
N ILE A 191 -11.47 5.55 14.46
CA ILE A 191 -10.91 6.90 14.56
C ILE A 191 -9.93 7.05 13.40
N PRO A 192 -10.25 7.85 12.37
CA PRO A 192 -9.37 7.99 11.22
C PRO A 192 -7.99 8.53 11.61
N LYS A 193 -6.96 7.92 11.04
CA LYS A 193 -5.59 8.35 11.24
C LYS A 193 -5.22 9.50 10.29
N GLU A 194 -4.00 10.02 10.46
CA GLU A 194 -3.47 11.03 9.54
C GLU A 194 -3.25 10.42 8.15
N PRO A 195 -3.41 11.22 7.07
CA PRO A 195 -3.14 10.75 5.71
C PRO A 195 -1.73 10.20 5.56
N GLY A 196 -1.58 9.14 4.77
CA GLY A 196 -0.31 8.47 4.53
C GLY A 196 0.11 7.49 5.63
N SER A 197 -0.64 7.37 6.73
CA SER A 197 -0.39 6.38 7.77
C SER A 197 -1.16 5.07 7.53
N VAL A 198 -0.60 3.94 7.96
CA VAL A 198 -1.27 2.64 7.85
C VAL A 198 -2.42 2.57 8.84
N GLU A 199 -3.62 2.30 8.34
CA GLU A 199 -4.84 2.07 9.08
C GLU A 199 -5.22 0.60 9.01
N SER A 200 -5.82 0.08 10.09
CA SER A 200 -6.21 -1.32 10.19
C SER A 200 -7.57 -1.45 10.85
N PHE A 201 -8.37 -2.40 10.41
CA PHE A 201 -9.68 -2.69 10.98
C PHE A 201 -9.96 -4.17 10.96
N GLU A 202 -10.60 -4.66 12.00
CA GLU A 202 -10.96 -6.06 12.14
C GLU A 202 -12.47 -6.17 12.31
N PHE A 203 -13.07 -7.13 11.62
CA PHE A 203 -14.48 -7.46 11.78
C PHE A 203 -14.69 -8.96 11.65
N LYS A 204 -15.75 -9.45 12.29
CA LYS A 204 -16.16 -10.84 12.19
C LYS A 204 -17.21 -10.99 11.09
N PRO A 205 -16.96 -11.78 10.03
CA PRO A 205 -17.99 -12.08 9.04
C PRO A 205 -19.11 -12.93 9.64
N GLU A 206 -20.31 -12.86 9.06
CA GLU A 206 -21.46 -13.64 9.50
C GLU A 206 -21.17 -15.15 9.40
N PRO A 207 -21.43 -15.96 10.45
CA PRO A 207 -21.06 -17.38 10.47
C PRO A 207 -21.65 -18.20 9.32
N SER A 208 -22.84 -17.84 8.83
CA SER A 208 -23.51 -18.50 7.72
C SER A 208 -22.79 -18.32 6.37
N LYS A 209 -21.81 -17.43 6.30
CA LYS A 209 -21.01 -17.15 5.10
C LYS A 209 -19.61 -17.75 5.16
N ILE A 210 -19.27 -18.55 6.18
CA ILE A 210 -17.90 -19.04 6.37
C ILE A 210 -17.88 -20.56 6.22
N GLU A 211 -17.51 -21.01 5.03
CA GLU A 211 -17.16 -22.40 4.74
C GLU A 211 -15.64 -22.51 4.46
N ASN A 212 -15.12 -23.74 4.40
CA ASN A 212 -13.73 -23.95 4.02
C ASN A 212 -13.55 -23.61 2.53
N GLY A 213 -12.59 -22.75 2.21
CA GLY A 213 -12.38 -22.25 0.85
C GLY A 213 -13.25 -21.05 0.49
N THR A 214 -14.07 -20.51 1.40
CA THR A 214 -14.81 -19.28 1.11
C THR A 214 -13.85 -18.10 0.91
N THR A 215 -14.07 -17.36 -0.17
CA THR A 215 -13.31 -16.14 -0.51
C THR A 215 -14.19 -14.93 -0.36
N PHE A 216 -13.77 -13.98 0.47
CA PHE A 216 -14.36 -12.65 0.58
C PHE A 216 -13.63 -11.69 -0.34
N TYR A 217 -14.38 -11.00 -1.17
CA TYR A 217 -13.91 -9.84 -1.89
C TYR A 217 -14.31 -8.59 -1.10
N ILE A 218 -13.41 -7.61 -1.01
CA ILE A 218 -13.63 -6.43 -0.18
C ILE A 218 -13.09 -5.21 -0.92
N ALA A 219 -13.89 -4.16 -0.98
CA ALA A 219 -13.44 -2.83 -1.37
C ALA A 219 -13.97 -1.80 -0.37
N ILE A 220 -13.37 -0.62 -0.33
CA ILE A 220 -13.77 0.47 0.57
C ILE A 220 -13.76 1.81 -0.15
N GLN A 221 -14.41 2.82 0.43
CA GLN A 221 -14.39 4.20 -0.06
C GLN A 221 -14.13 5.18 1.09
N ALA A 222 -13.38 6.23 0.81
CA ALA A 222 -13.23 7.34 1.74
C ALA A 222 -14.38 8.34 1.58
N ILE A 223 -14.83 8.90 2.69
CA ILE A 223 -15.90 9.89 2.78
C ILE A 223 -15.39 11.10 3.57
N HIS A 224 -15.56 12.29 3.01
CA HIS A 224 -15.35 13.54 3.74
C HIS A 224 -16.68 14.03 4.33
N GLU A 225 -17.69 14.22 3.49
CA GLU A 225 -19.07 14.61 3.84
C GLU A 225 -20.05 13.67 3.14
N ALA A 226 -21.32 13.63 3.56
CA ALA A 226 -22.28 12.58 3.17
C ALA A 226 -22.42 12.34 1.65
N ASN A 227 -22.06 13.31 0.81
CA ASN A 227 -22.11 13.22 -0.66
C ASN A 227 -20.74 13.33 -1.37
N VAL A 228 -19.62 13.40 -0.65
CA VAL A 228 -18.28 13.53 -1.24
C VAL A 228 -17.45 12.30 -0.89
N THR A 229 -17.40 11.37 -1.84
CA THR A 229 -16.74 10.06 -1.71
C THR A 229 -15.56 9.92 -2.68
N SER A 230 -14.58 9.11 -2.32
CA SER A 230 -13.51 8.70 -3.24
C SER A 230 -14.03 7.72 -4.30
N GLU A 231 -13.21 7.45 -5.32
CA GLU A 231 -13.33 6.21 -6.07
C GLU A 231 -13.28 4.98 -5.16
N VAL A 232 -13.88 3.87 -5.60
CA VAL A 232 -13.78 2.56 -4.95
C VAL A 232 -12.32 2.11 -4.96
N SER A 233 -11.86 1.54 -3.86
CA SER A 233 -10.50 1.02 -3.74
C SER A 233 -10.19 -0.10 -4.74
N ASN A 234 -8.93 -0.56 -4.76
CA ASN A 234 -8.64 -1.90 -5.25
C ASN A 234 -9.48 -2.96 -4.50
N ILE A 235 -9.71 -4.11 -5.14
CA ILE A 235 -10.46 -5.22 -4.55
C ILE A 235 -9.46 -6.12 -3.82
N ALA A 236 -9.56 -6.16 -2.49
CA ALA A 236 -8.83 -7.07 -1.64
C ALA A 236 -9.55 -8.42 -1.54
N GLN A 237 -8.79 -9.50 -1.37
CA GLN A 237 -9.31 -10.86 -1.29
C GLN A 237 -8.81 -11.54 -0.03
N ALA A 238 -9.73 -12.10 0.76
CA ALA A 238 -9.40 -12.93 1.91
C ALA A 238 -10.02 -14.32 1.71
N THR A 239 -9.20 -15.37 1.69
CA THR A 239 -9.68 -16.76 1.56
C THR A 239 -9.55 -17.48 2.88
N ASN A 240 -10.64 -18.08 3.37
CA ASN A 240 -10.61 -18.90 4.57
C ASN A 240 -10.07 -20.28 4.20
N PHE A 241 -8.94 -20.65 4.79
CA PHE A 241 -8.36 -21.98 4.63
C PHE A 241 -8.28 -22.66 5.99
N ILE A 242 -9.07 -23.71 6.17
CA ILE A 242 -8.98 -24.59 7.33
C ILE A 242 -8.08 -25.77 6.91
N PRO A 243 -6.86 -25.88 7.47
CA PRO A 243 -6.00 -27.02 7.20
C PRO A 243 -6.73 -28.31 7.62
N PRO A 244 -6.59 -29.43 6.89
CA PRO A 244 -7.14 -30.70 7.33
C PRO A 244 -6.62 -31.03 8.73
N GLN A 245 -7.52 -31.41 9.65
CA GLN A 245 -7.10 -31.93 10.95
C GLN A 245 -6.13 -33.09 10.70
N LYS A 246 -4.94 -33.03 11.29
CA LYS A 246 -4.05 -34.19 11.33
C LYS A 246 -4.87 -35.35 11.88
N PRO A 247 -4.89 -36.53 11.22
CA PRO A 247 -5.56 -37.68 11.79
C PRO A 247 -4.99 -37.90 13.18
N SER A 248 -5.86 -37.88 14.20
CA SER A 248 -5.51 -38.40 15.52
C SER A 248 -5.34 -39.89 15.36
N ILE A 249 -4.13 -40.30 14.98
CA ILE A 249 -3.71 -41.69 15.06
C ILE A 249 -3.88 -42.06 16.54
N PRO A 250 -4.76 -43.01 16.91
CA PRO A 250 -4.75 -43.54 18.25
C PRO A 250 -3.35 -44.09 18.48
N ASP A 251 -2.69 -43.71 19.58
CA ASP A 251 -1.45 -44.34 20.03
C ASP A 251 -1.70 -45.83 20.29
N LEU A 252 -1.73 -46.63 19.23
CA LEU A 252 -1.52 -48.06 19.32
C LEU A 252 -0.01 -48.23 19.35
N GLY A 253 0.54 -47.98 20.54
CA GLY A 253 1.93 -48.21 20.90
C GLY A 253 2.31 -49.65 20.60
N THR A 254 2.72 -49.90 19.36
CA THR A 254 3.30 -51.15 18.93
C THR A 254 4.77 -51.03 19.28
N ASN A 255 5.17 -51.67 20.37
CA ASN A 255 6.57 -51.81 20.79
C ASN A 255 7.37 -52.47 19.65
N ILE A 256 7.97 -51.67 18.77
CA ILE A 256 8.95 -52.16 17.82
C ILE A 256 10.30 -52.09 18.53
N SER A 257 10.65 -53.21 19.15
CA SER A 257 12.00 -53.53 19.62
C SER A 257 13.02 -53.19 18.53
N ALA A 258 13.92 -52.27 18.81
CA ALA A 258 15.03 -51.91 17.94
C ALA A 258 15.96 -53.14 17.79
N ILE A 259 15.86 -53.83 16.65
CA ILE A 259 16.84 -54.84 16.27
C ILE A 259 18.09 -54.07 15.82
N SER A 260 19.04 -53.94 16.76
CA SER A 260 20.39 -53.47 16.53
C SER A 260 21.10 -54.40 15.54
N LEU A 261 21.33 -53.93 14.33
CA LEU A 261 22.10 -54.62 13.30
C LEU A 261 23.60 -54.52 13.64
N ALA A 262 24.18 -55.58 14.20
CA ALA A 262 25.63 -55.68 14.39
C ALA A 262 26.31 -56.05 13.07
N ILE A 263 27.04 -55.10 12.49
CA ILE A 263 27.87 -55.33 11.30
C ILE A 263 29.24 -55.83 11.76
N PHE A 264 29.56 -57.11 11.51
CA PHE A 264 30.91 -57.65 11.66
C PHE A 264 31.67 -57.46 10.33
N GLY A 265 32.67 -56.57 10.35
CA GLY A 265 33.63 -56.43 9.25
C GLY A 265 34.81 -57.39 9.44
N LEU A 266 35.01 -58.30 8.48
CA LEU A 266 36.13 -59.23 8.44
C LEU A 266 37.17 -58.70 7.45
N ALA A 267 38.28 -58.18 7.96
CA ALA A 267 39.40 -57.72 7.14
C ALA A 267 40.28 -58.91 6.75
N VAL A 268 40.26 -59.29 5.47
CA VAL A 268 41.20 -60.26 4.90
C VAL A 268 42.41 -59.50 4.38
N ILE A 269 43.56 -59.68 5.03
CA ILE A 269 44.85 -59.19 4.56
C ILE A 269 45.31 -60.15 3.45
N LEU A 270 45.31 -59.68 2.20
CA LEU A 270 46.04 -60.34 1.11
C LEU A 270 47.51 -59.97 1.25
N SER A 271 48.31 -60.89 1.79
CA SER A 271 49.77 -60.82 1.69
C SER A 271 50.15 -61.21 0.26
N ILE A 272 50.65 -60.23 -0.50
CA ILE A 272 51.39 -60.49 -1.72
C ILE A 272 52.87 -60.59 -1.34
N PHE A 273 53.49 -61.67 -1.82
CA PHE A 273 54.88 -62.16 -1.71
C PHE A 273 55.13 -63.24 -0.65
#